data_AF-A0A2X1PX27-F1
#
_entry.id   AF-A0A2X1PX27-F1
#
_cell.length_a   1.000
_cell.length_b   1.000
_cell.length_c   1.000
_cell.angle_alpha   90.00
_cell.angle_beta   90.00
_cell.angle_gamma   90.00
#
_symmetry.space_group_name_H-M   'P 1'
#
loop_
_entity.id
_entity.type
_entity.pdbx_description
1 polymer ?
#
loop_
_entity_poly.entity_id
_entity_poly.type
_entity_poly.pdbx_seq_one_letter_code
_entity_poly.pdbx_strand_id
1 'polypeptide(L)' 'MTKQILLVSQREADLEEPTPEDLFDVGTIANIIQLLKLPDGTVKVLVEGQNRAKN' A
#
# COMPACT_ATOMS: atom_id res chain seq x y z
N MET A 1 -5.71 16.11 -9.53
CA MET A 1 -4.51 15.48 -8.95
C MET A 1 -4.80 14.02 -8.70
N THR A 2 -4.03 13.11 -9.29
CA THR A 2 -4.15 11.67 -9.05
C THR A 2 -3.56 11.37 -7.66
N LYS A 3 -4.33 10.73 -6.77
CA LYS A 3 -3.80 10.36 -5.45
C LYS A 3 -2.89 9.14 -5.62
N GLN A 4 -1.67 9.23 -5.14
CA GLN A 4 -0.69 8.15 -5.21
C GLN A 4 -0.42 7.57 -3.82
N ILE A 5 -0.07 6.29 -3.79
CA ILE A 5 0.37 5.56 -2.60
C ILE A 5 1.60 4.73 -2.94
N LEU A 6 2.52 4.59 -2.00
CA LEU A 6 3.62 3.62 -2.09
C LEU A 6 3.19 2.34 -1.37
N LEU A 7 3.13 1.24 -2.10
CA LEU A 7 2.85 -0.09 -1.55
C LEU A 7 4.17 -0.81 -1.30
N VAL A 8 4.41 -1.24 -0.07
CA VAL A 8 5.59 -1.98 0.34
C VAL A 8 5.14 -3.23 1.10
N SER A 9 5.76 -4.37 0.81
CA SER A 9 5.51 -5.61 1.54
C SER A 9 6.36 -5.66 2.81
N GLN A 10 5.82 -6.23 3.87
CA GLN A 10 6.58 -6.65 5.04
C GLN A 10 7.37 -7.94 4.73
N ARG A 11 8.49 -8.12 5.43
CA ARG A 11 9.36 -9.32 5.32
C ARG A 11 8.72 -10.53 5.99
N GLU A 12 8.05 -10.33 7.12
CA GLU A 12 7.34 -11.36 7.88
C GLU A 12 5.84 -11.07 7.88
N ALA A 13 5.02 -12.00 7.36
CA ALA A 13 3.60 -11.78 7.15
C ALA A 13 2.76 -11.70 8.45
N ASP A 14 3.26 -12.30 9.53
CA ASP A 14 2.52 -12.42 10.79
C ASP A 14 2.89 -11.33 11.81
N LEU A 15 3.81 -10.43 11.47
CA LEU A 15 4.19 -9.29 12.30
C LEU A 15 3.09 -8.22 12.25
N GLU A 16 2.44 -7.96 13.39
CA GLU A 16 1.31 -7.02 13.48
C GLU A 16 1.72 -5.54 13.39
N GLU A 17 2.82 -5.17 14.04
CA GLU A 17 3.34 -3.79 14.08
C GLU A 17 4.75 -3.72 13.46
N PRO A 18 4.87 -3.76 12.12
CA PRO A 18 6.17 -3.71 11.47
C PRO A 18 6.83 -2.34 11.62
N THR A 19 8.13 -2.36 11.88
CA THR A 19 9.01 -1.18 11.82
C THR A 19 9.53 -0.99 10.38
N PRO A 20 10.15 0.17 10.04
CA PRO A 20 10.74 0.37 8.72
C PRO A 20 11.77 -0.69 8.31
N GLU A 21 12.48 -1.27 9.29
CA GLU A 21 13.50 -2.31 9.06
C GLU A 21 12.86 -3.65 8.65
N ASP A 22 11.61 -3.88 9.05
CA ASP A 22 10.82 -5.07 8.74
C ASP A 22 10.22 -5.03 7.32
N LEU A 23 10.41 -3.93 6.59
CA LEU A 23 9.89 -3.73 5.24
C LEU A 23 10.96 -3.99 4.18
N PHE A 24 10.54 -4.34 2.97
CA PHE A 24 11.43 -4.38 1.81
C PHE A 24 11.78 -2.96 1.32
N ASP A 25 13.04 -2.74 0.95
CA ASP A 25 13.55 -1.42 0.54
C ASP A 25 12.97 -0.92 -0.80
N VAL A 26 12.25 -1.77 -1.54
CA VAL A 26 11.65 -1.43 -2.83
C VAL A 26 10.19 -1.81 -2.85
N GLY A 27 9.34 -0.83 -3.07
CA GLY A 27 7.90 -0.98 -3.25
C GLY A 27 7.42 -0.59 -4.66
N THR A 28 6.11 -0.37 -4.77
CA THR A 28 5.45 0.05 -6.01
C THR A 28 4.65 1.32 -5.75
N ILE A 29 4.95 2.38 -6.51
CA ILE A 29 4.08 3.55 -6.60
C ILE A 29 2.82 3.11 -7.35
N ALA A 30 1.65 3.35 -6.76
CA ALA A 30 0.37 3.03 -7.34
C ALA A 30 -0.56 4.24 -7.34
N ASN A 31 -1.39 4.34 -8.37
CA ASN A 31 -2.47 5.32 -8.44
C ASN A 31 -3.73 4.75 -7.82
N ILE A 32 -4.42 5.52 -6.98
CA ILE A 32 -5.73 5.15 -6.45
C ILE A 32 -6.78 5.44 -7.52
N ILE A 33 -7.43 4.40 -8.02
CA ILE A 33 -8.50 4.48 -9.02
C ILE A 33 -9.84 4.69 -8.32
N GLN A 34 -10.11 3.89 -7.29
CA GLN A 34 -11.40 3.91 -6.59
C GLN A 34 -11.21 3.67 -5.10
N LEU A 35 -12.02 4.38 -4.30
CA LEU A 35 -12.11 4.20 -2.86
C LEU A 35 -13.58 4.05 -2.50
N LEU A 36 -13.94 2.93 -1.89
CA LEU A 36 -15.30 2.62 -1.43
C LEU A 36 -15.28 2.40 0.09
N LYS A 37 -16.04 3.20 0.81
CA LYS A 37 -16.31 2.96 2.24
C LYS A 37 -17.48 1.99 2.35
N LEU A 38 -17.29 0.89 3.05
CA LEU A 38 -18.30 -0.11 3.31
C LEU A 38 -19.11 0.24 4.58
N PRO A 39 -20.33 -0.29 4.74
CA PRO A 39 -21.18 0.01 5.91
C PRO A 39 -20.59 -0.41 7.25
N ASP A 40 -19.69 -1.40 7.26
CA ASP A 40 -18.97 -1.90 8.44
C ASP A 40 -17.77 -1.01 8.83
N GLY A 41 -17.50 0.05 8.08
CA GLY A 41 -16.37 0.96 8.28
C GLY A 41 -15.10 0.57 7.52
N THR A 42 -15.06 -0.61 6.88
CA THR A 42 -13.93 -1.05 6.06
C THR A 42 -13.81 -0.18 4.81
N VAL A 43 -12.57 0.03 4.33
CA VAL A 43 -12.31 0.73 3.06
C VAL A 43 -11.78 -0.26 2.03
N LYS A 44 -12.50 -0.42 0.92
CA LYS A 44 -12.02 -1.14 -0.26
C LYS A 44 -11.39 -0.16 -1.23
N VAL A 45 -10.13 -0.39 -1.61
CA VAL A 45 -9.39 0.47 -2.52
C VAL A 45 -9.00 -0.32 -3.77
N LEU A 46 -9.26 0.23 -4.96
CA LEU A 46 -8.73 -0.26 -6.23
C LEU A 46 -7.55 0.62 -6.62
N VAL A 47 -6.42 -0.01 -6.92
CA VAL A 47 -5.17 0.65 -7.27
C VAL A 47 -4.56 0.05 -8.53
N GLU A 48 -3.79 0.85 -9.27
CA GLU A 48 -2.98 0.40 -10.40
C GLU A 48 -1.51 0.75 -10.17
N GLY A 49 -0.66 -0.26 -10.16
CA GLY A 49 0.79 -0.11 -10.02
C GLY A 49 1.41 0.58 -11.24
N GLN A 50 2.29 1.55 -10.98
CA GLN A 50 2.94 2.38 -12.01
C GLN A 50 4.42 2.02 -12.14
N ASN A 51 5.20 2.24 -11.09
CA ASN A 51 6.66 2.09 -11.11
C ASN A 51 7.18 1.55 -9.78
N ARG A 52 8.34 0.89 -9.81
CA ARG A 52 9.10 0.55 -8.60
C ARG A 52 9.75 1.80 -8.01
N ALA A 53 9.80 1.89 -6.69
CA ALA A 53 10.47 2.99 -5.98
C ALA A 53 11.13 2.48 -4.69
N LYS A 54 12.19 3.15 -4.24
CA LYS A 54 12.75 2.93 -2.90
C LYS A 54 11.88 3.63 -1.86
N ASN A 55 11.66 2.96 -0.73
CA ASN A 55 10.89 3.49 0.40
C ASN A 55 11.61 4.60 1.17
#